data_AF-A0A9Q1M754-F1
#
_entry.id   AF-A0A9Q1M754-F1
#
_cell.length_a   1.000
_cell.length_b   1.000
_cell.length_c   1.000
_cell.angle_alpha   90.00
_cell.angle_beta   90.00
_cell.angle_gamma   90.00
#
_symmetry.space_group_name_H-M   'P 1'
#
loop_
_entity.id
_entity.type
_entity.pdbx_description
1 polymer ?
#
loop_
_entity_poly.entity_id
_entity_poly.type
_entity_poly.pdbx_seq_one_letter_code
_entity_poly.pdbx_strand_id
1 'polypeptide(L)'
;MIWRRGTRMKKNDKGHCVASSLLERNEVDVAKSIMAYAGEKNVRLLFPRDVMMADKHGANAMTKVVQATRIPDDDWMGLDIGPDTIKFFSKNLDSAKTIVWNGPIGVYEFDKFAAGTKAIAEKLAEERE
;
A
#
# COMPACT_ATOMS: atom_id res chain seq x y z
N MET A 1 -21.57 15.23 -3.90
CA MET A 1 -20.62 14.39 -3.13
C MET A 1 -20.30 15.11 -1.83
N ILE A 2 -20.91 14.68 -0.73
CA ILE A 2 -20.70 15.31 0.59
C ILE A 2 -19.53 14.57 1.24
N TRP A 3 -18.39 15.26 1.40
CA TRP A 3 -17.28 14.82 2.23
C TRP A 3 -17.71 14.90 3.69
N ARG A 4 -18.30 13.83 4.24
CA ARG A 4 -18.53 13.74 5.70
C ARG A 4 -17.23 13.33 6.39
N ARG A 5 -16.57 14.29 7.05
CA ARG A 5 -15.65 14.04 8.16
C ARG A 5 -16.40 13.18 9.19
N GLY A 6 -16.06 11.89 9.26
CA GLY A 6 -16.79 10.91 10.06
C GLY A 6 -15.91 9.74 10.50
N THR A 7 -15.72 9.71 11.83
CA THR A 7 -15.13 8.69 12.73
C THR A 7 -13.62 8.42 12.64
N ARG A 8 -12.96 8.80 13.74
CA ARG A 8 -11.51 8.91 13.99
C ARG A 8 -10.80 7.58 14.28
N MET A 9 -11.26 6.47 13.70
CA MET A 9 -10.48 5.21 13.71
C MET A 9 -10.95 4.35 12.52
N LYS A 10 -10.22 4.44 11.41
CA LYS A 10 -10.37 3.50 10.30
C LYS A 10 -9.39 2.34 10.52
N LYS A 11 -9.89 1.11 10.50
CA LYS A 11 -9.08 -0.11 10.58
C LYS A 11 -9.24 -0.91 9.30
N ASN A 12 -8.15 -1.50 8.79
CA ASN A 12 -8.20 -2.40 7.64
C ASN A 12 -8.71 -3.80 8.03
N ASP A 13 -8.77 -4.68 7.04
CA ASP A 13 -9.10 -6.11 7.13
C ASP A 13 -8.31 -6.87 8.22
N LYS A 14 -7.07 -6.44 8.50
CA LYS A 14 -6.21 -6.99 9.58
C LYS A 14 -6.34 -6.28 10.92
N GLY A 15 -7.23 -5.29 11.04
CA GLY A 15 -7.47 -4.54 12.28
C GLY A 15 -6.45 -3.44 12.58
N HIS A 16 -5.52 -3.14 11.66
CA HIS A 16 -4.54 -2.08 11.83
C HIS A 16 -5.14 -0.71 11.49
N CYS A 17 -4.73 0.33 12.23
CA CYS A 17 -5.10 1.71 11.93
C CYS A 17 -4.61 2.10 10.52
N VAL A 18 -5.41 2.87 9.78
CA VAL A 18 -5.02 3.45 8.48
C VAL A 18 -5.08 4.98 8.47
N ALA A 19 -5.22 5.62 9.64
CA ALA A 19 -5.31 7.07 9.78
C ALA A 19 -6.38 7.68 8.83
N SER A 20 -6.03 8.73 8.10
CA SER A 20 -6.89 9.38 7.11
C SER A 20 -6.82 8.75 5.71
N SER A 21 -6.08 7.65 5.53
CA SER A 21 -5.97 6.94 4.25
C SER A 21 -7.34 6.50 3.70
N LEU A 22 -7.39 6.30 2.38
CA LEU A 22 -8.58 5.80 1.71
C LEU A 22 -8.91 4.38 2.19
N LEU A 23 -10.18 4.15 2.52
CA LEU A 23 -10.69 2.85 2.94
C LEU A 23 -12.15 2.75 2.51
N GLU A 24 -12.45 1.75 1.69
CA GLU A 24 -13.81 1.38 1.32
C GLU A 24 -14.37 0.45 2.40
N ARG A 25 -15.14 1.01 3.34
CA ARG A 25 -15.59 0.27 4.53
C ARG A 25 -16.50 -0.92 4.18
N ASN A 26 -17.28 -0.80 3.11
CA ASN A 26 -18.16 -1.85 2.57
C ASN A 26 -17.38 -3.04 1.99
N GLU A 27 -16.11 -2.85 1.63
CA GLU A 27 -15.29 -3.89 0.99
C GLU A 27 -14.40 -4.64 1.99
N VAL A 28 -14.41 -4.28 3.27
CA VAL A 28 -13.56 -4.91 4.30
C VAL A 28 -13.87 -6.40 4.46
N ASP A 29 -15.15 -6.78 4.45
CA ASP A 29 -15.54 -8.18 4.60
C ASP A 29 -15.24 -8.99 3.34
N VAL A 30 -15.34 -8.36 2.16
CA VAL A 30 -14.88 -8.94 0.88
C VAL A 30 -13.38 -9.20 0.94
N ALA A 31 -12.57 -8.24 1.37
CA ALA A 31 -11.13 -8.40 1.51
C ALA A 31 -10.74 -9.57 2.44
N LYS A 32 -11.42 -9.70 3.58
CA LYS A 32 -11.25 -10.84 4.50
C LYS A 32 -11.58 -12.18 3.84
N SER A 33 -12.67 -12.23 3.06
CA SER A 33 -13.05 -13.46 2.35
C SER A 33 -12.01 -13.88 1.31
N ILE A 34 -11.44 -12.92 0.57
CA ILE A 34 -10.37 -13.16 -0.41
C ILE A 34 -9.11 -13.65 0.30
N MET A 35 -8.75 -13.07 1.45
CA MET A 35 -7.61 -13.53 2.24
C MET A 35 -7.79 -14.97 2.74
N ALA A 36 -8.98 -15.32 3.23
CA ALA A 36 -9.28 -16.67 3.67
C ALA A 36 -9.17 -17.67 2.51
N TYR A 37 -9.77 -17.34 1.36
CA TYR A 37 -9.69 -18.15 0.15
C TYR A 37 -8.26 -18.33 -0.36
N ALA A 38 -7.46 -17.27 -0.36
CA ALA A 38 -6.03 -17.36 -0.70
C ALA A 38 -5.28 -18.31 0.24
N GLY A 39 -5.59 -18.26 1.54
CA GLY A 39 -5.05 -19.17 2.54
C GLY A 39 -5.40 -20.64 2.26
N GLU A 40 -6.66 -20.94 1.96
CA GLU A 40 -7.13 -22.29 1.59
C GLU A 40 -6.41 -22.82 0.33
N LYS A 41 -6.06 -21.93 -0.60
CA LYS A 41 -5.35 -22.25 -1.84
C LYS A 41 -3.83 -22.22 -1.70
N ASN A 42 -3.29 -21.98 -0.50
CA ASN A 42 -1.86 -21.79 -0.25
C ASN A 42 -1.23 -20.69 -1.13
N VAL A 43 -2.02 -19.68 -1.50
CA VAL A 43 -1.56 -18.50 -2.24
C VAL A 43 -0.95 -17.51 -1.25
N ARG A 44 0.31 -17.17 -1.48
CA ARG A 44 1.03 -16.23 -0.64
C ARG A 44 0.66 -14.79 -0.98
N LEU A 45 -0.08 -14.14 -0.09
CA LEU A 45 -0.36 -12.70 -0.18
C LEU A 45 0.75 -11.88 0.49
N LEU A 46 1.28 -10.90 -0.24
CA LEU A 46 2.27 -9.96 0.26
C LEU A 46 1.61 -8.60 0.48
N PHE A 47 1.89 -7.98 1.62
CA PHE A 47 1.35 -6.67 1.98
C PHE A 47 2.49 -5.72 2.33
N PRO A 48 2.26 -4.39 2.24
CA PRO A 48 3.23 -3.41 2.68
C PRO A 48 3.66 -3.63 4.14
N ARG A 49 4.96 -3.49 4.38
CA ARG A 49 5.56 -3.51 5.72
C ARG A 49 5.69 -2.11 6.29
N ASP A 50 5.94 -1.15 5.42
CA ASP A 50 6.04 0.27 5.70
C ASP A 50 5.36 1.09 4.59
N VAL A 51 4.95 2.30 4.94
CA VAL A 51 4.15 3.17 4.08
C VAL A 51 4.72 4.58 4.17
N MET A 52 4.81 5.26 3.03
CA MET A 52 5.07 6.69 3.00
C MET A 52 3.77 7.45 3.28
N MET A 53 3.72 8.07 4.45
CA MET A 53 2.62 8.89 4.92
C MET A 53 2.85 10.36 4.55
N ALA A 54 1.78 11.07 4.23
CA ALA A 54 1.77 12.49 3.95
C ALA A 54 0.72 13.23 4.79
N ASP A 55 0.98 14.49 5.10
CA ASP A 55 0.03 15.38 5.80
C ASP A 55 -1.13 15.86 4.90
N LYS A 56 -0.92 15.81 3.57
CA LYS A 56 -1.92 16.16 2.55
C LYS A 56 -1.62 15.49 1.21
N HIS A 57 -2.64 15.42 0.36
CA HIS A 57 -2.50 15.00 -1.03
C HIS A 57 -1.98 16.15 -1.90
N GLY A 58 -0.67 16.19 -2.16
CA GLY A 58 -0.08 17.17 -3.08
C GLY A 58 1.44 17.21 -3.08
N ALA A 59 2.03 17.83 -4.11
CA ALA A 59 3.48 17.91 -4.31
C ALA A 59 4.25 18.52 -3.12
N ASN A 60 3.65 19.47 -2.41
CA ASN A 60 4.26 20.17 -1.27
C ASN A 60 3.88 19.57 0.09
N ALA A 61 3.48 18.30 0.14
CA ALA A 61 3.23 17.59 1.38
C ALA A 61 4.52 17.36 2.19
N MET A 62 4.38 17.37 3.51
CA MET A 62 5.37 16.79 4.42
C MET A 62 5.20 15.28 4.43
N THR A 63 6.31 14.55 4.50
CA THR A 63 6.32 13.10 4.38
C THR A 63 7.06 12.44 5.54
N LYS A 64 6.58 11.27 5.97
CA LYS A 64 7.25 10.40 6.94
C LYS A 64 7.01 8.94 6.55
N VAL A 65 7.98 8.08 6.82
CA VAL A 65 7.79 6.63 6.66
C VAL A 65 7.39 6.04 8.00
N VAL A 66 6.37 5.20 8.01
CA VAL A 66 5.92 4.46 9.21
C VAL A 66 5.72 2.99 8.88
N GLN A 67 5.79 2.13 9.90
CA GLN A 67 5.41 0.73 9.77
C GLN A 67 3.91 0.61 9.50
N ALA A 68 3.53 -0.21 8.52
CA ALA A 68 2.14 -0.42 8.10
C ALA A 68 1.25 -0.98 9.22
N THR A 69 1.85 -1.65 10.21
CA THR A 69 1.17 -2.19 11.39
C THR A 69 1.10 -1.21 12.56
N ARG A 70 1.78 -0.05 12.47
CA ARG A 70 1.89 0.96 13.53
C ARG A 70 1.66 2.37 12.99
N ILE A 71 0.72 2.51 12.06
CA ILE A 71 0.29 3.82 11.57
C ILE A 71 -0.34 4.59 12.75
N PRO A 72 0.18 5.78 13.12
CA PRO A 72 -0.42 6.60 14.16
C PRO A 72 -1.85 7.00 13.80
N ASP A 73 -2.71 7.14 14.81
CA ASP A 73 -4.05 7.69 14.61
C ASP A 73 -3.98 9.22 14.51
N ASP A 74 -3.66 9.72 13.32
CA ASP A 74 -3.54 11.13 13.00
C ASP A 74 -4.21 11.48 11.64
N ASP A 75 -4.10 12.74 11.22
CA ASP A 75 -4.69 13.20 9.96
C ASP A 75 -3.82 12.88 8.73
N TRP A 76 -2.74 12.10 8.88
CA TRP A 76 -1.87 11.73 7.76
C TRP A 76 -2.49 10.58 6.95
N MET A 77 -2.04 10.41 5.71
CA MET A 77 -2.51 9.38 4.80
C MET A 77 -1.35 8.71 4.07
N GLY A 78 -1.46 7.40 3.86
CA GLY A 78 -0.50 6.66 3.05
C GLY A 78 -0.70 6.97 1.58
N LEU A 79 0.35 7.43 0.90
CA LEU A 79 0.31 7.80 -0.52
C LEU A 79 1.30 7.01 -1.39
N ASP A 80 2.22 6.27 -0.79
CA ASP A 80 3.11 5.33 -1.49
C ASP A 80 3.63 4.26 -0.51
N ILE A 81 4.27 3.22 -1.02
CA ILE A 81 4.97 2.22 -0.19
C ILE A 81 6.32 2.75 0.31
N GLY A 82 6.74 2.28 1.49
CA GLY A 82 8.04 2.62 2.04
C GLY A 82 9.20 1.77 1.47
N PRO A 83 10.45 2.13 1.81
CA PRO A 83 11.64 1.46 1.32
C PRO A 83 11.77 -0.01 1.75
N ASP A 84 11.31 -0.41 2.94
CA ASP A 84 11.33 -1.82 3.35
C ASP A 84 10.36 -2.64 2.49
N THR A 85 9.20 -2.08 2.16
CA THR A 85 8.23 -2.71 1.27
C THR A 85 8.76 -2.86 -0.15
N ILE A 86 9.42 -1.82 -0.69
CA ILE A 86 10.07 -1.91 -2.01
C ILE A 86 11.07 -3.06 -2.02
N LYS A 87 11.99 -3.10 -1.05
CA LYS A 87 12.99 -4.18 -0.95
C LYS A 87 12.34 -5.56 -0.79
N PHE A 88 11.31 -5.64 0.04
CA PHE A 88 10.58 -6.88 0.29
C PHE A 88 9.89 -7.38 -0.97
N PHE A 89 9.15 -6.53 -1.68
CA PHE A 89 8.47 -6.89 -2.92
C PHE A 89 9.47 -7.26 -4.01
N SER A 90 10.51 -6.46 -4.24
CA SER A 90 11.54 -6.75 -5.23
C SER A 90 12.20 -8.11 -5.02
N LYS A 91 12.53 -8.47 -3.77
CA LYS A 91 13.07 -9.79 -3.44
C LYS A 91 12.12 -10.94 -3.76
N ASN A 92 10.81 -10.75 -3.57
CA ASN A 92 9.84 -11.79 -3.90
C ASN A 92 9.54 -11.87 -5.40
N LEU A 93 9.80 -10.80 -6.15
CA LEU A 93 9.70 -10.82 -7.59
C LEU A 93 10.84 -11.64 -8.21
N ASP A 94 12.02 -11.74 -7.60
CA ASP A 94 13.17 -12.49 -8.15
C ASP A 94 12.86 -13.95 -8.50
N SER A 95 11.96 -14.61 -7.76
CA SER A 95 11.58 -15.99 -8.02
C SER A 95 10.42 -16.14 -9.02
N ALA A 96 9.84 -15.04 -9.51
CA ALA A 96 8.69 -15.07 -10.41
C ALA A 96 9.15 -15.28 -11.87
N LYS A 97 8.59 -16.30 -12.53
CA LYS A 97 8.81 -16.58 -13.96
C LYS A 97 7.83 -15.86 -14.88
N THR A 98 6.67 -15.50 -14.35
CA THR A 98 5.60 -14.83 -15.09
C THR A 98 4.99 -13.82 -14.17
N ILE A 99 4.80 -12.60 -14.68
CA ILE A 99 4.32 -11.48 -13.88
C ILE A 99 3.19 -10.82 -14.64
N VAL A 100 2.07 -10.61 -13.95
CA VAL A 100 0.97 -9.76 -14.40
C VAL A 100 0.92 -8.60 -13.42
N TRP A 101 1.14 -7.38 -13.91
CA TRP A 101 1.09 -6.17 -13.10
C TRP A 101 -0.06 -5.28 -13.57
N ASN A 102 -0.97 -4.96 -12.65
CA ASN A 102 -2.08 -4.07 -12.89
C ASN A 102 -2.23 -3.07 -11.74
N GLY A 103 -2.16 -1.78 -12.07
CA GLY A 103 -2.35 -0.67 -11.14
C GLY A 103 -1.04 -0.11 -10.54
N PRO A 104 -0.95 1.22 -10.37
CA PRO A 104 0.15 1.83 -9.62
C PRO A 104 0.03 1.49 -8.13
N ILE A 105 1.15 1.62 -7.41
CA ILE A 105 1.21 1.28 -5.98
C ILE A 105 0.95 2.51 -5.10
N GLY A 106 1.30 3.70 -5.61
CA GLY A 106 1.14 4.99 -4.95
C GLY A 106 0.55 6.05 -5.89
N VAL A 107 0.38 7.26 -5.37
CA VAL A 107 -0.10 8.44 -6.10
C VAL A 107 1.02 8.98 -6.99
N TYR A 108 1.35 8.23 -8.04
CA TYR A 108 2.49 8.45 -8.93
C TYR A 108 2.44 9.79 -9.70
N GLU A 109 1.31 10.49 -9.68
CA GLU A 109 1.13 11.82 -10.25
C GLU A 109 1.97 12.91 -9.53
N PHE A 110 2.49 12.61 -8.33
CA PHE A 110 3.46 13.46 -7.64
C PHE A 110 4.79 12.73 -7.44
N ASP A 111 5.90 13.37 -7.80
CA ASP A 111 7.25 12.78 -7.72
C ASP A 111 7.58 12.20 -6.32
N LYS A 112 7.08 12.85 -5.25
CA LYS A 112 7.27 12.38 -3.86
C LYS A 112 6.65 11.00 -3.59
N PHE A 113 5.62 10.61 -4.34
CA PHE A 113 4.84 9.38 -4.13
C PHE A 113 4.92 8.43 -5.33
N ALA A 114 5.87 8.69 -6.24
CA ALA A 114 6.11 7.86 -7.42
C ALA A 114 7.21 6.80 -7.20
N ALA A 115 7.97 6.91 -6.10
CA ALA A 115 9.17 6.10 -5.88
C ALA A 115 8.88 4.60 -5.80
N GLY A 116 7.81 4.20 -5.10
CA GLY A 116 7.41 2.81 -4.97
C GLY A 116 6.95 2.21 -6.29
N THR A 117 6.07 2.91 -7.00
CA THR A 117 5.59 2.50 -8.33
C THR A 117 6.75 2.38 -9.32
N LYS A 118 7.65 3.37 -9.35
CA LYS A 118 8.83 3.36 -10.22
C LYS A 118 9.79 2.22 -9.89
N ALA A 119 10.10 2.01 -8.60
CA ALA A 119 11.02 0.95 -8.19
C ALA A 119 10.51 -0.45 -8.56
N ILE A 120 9.20 -0.69 -8.44
CA ILE A 120 8.62 -1.96 -8.91
C ILE A 120 8.63 -2.04 -10.43
N ALA A 121 8.29 -0.97 -11.15
CA ALA A 121 8.38 -0.95 -12.61
C ALA A 121 9.79 -1.27 -13.12
N GLU A 122 10.81 -0.64 -12.53
CA GLU A 122 12.22 -0.90 -12.83
C GLU A 122 12.59 -2.36 -12.54
N LYS A 123 12.15 -2.90 -11.40
CA LYS A 123 12.39 -4.31 -11.04
C LYS A 123 11.74 -5.31 -11.98
N LEU A 124 10.64 -4.92 -12.63
CA LEU A 124 9.97 -5.73 -13.64
C LEU A 124 10.64 -5.61 -15.01
N ALA A 125 11.24 -4.46 -15.30
CA ALA A 125 11.98 -4.21 -16.54
C ALA A 125 13.41 -4.77 -16.52
N GLU A 126 13.98 -5.05 -15.34
CA GLU A 126 15.27 -5.75 -15.21
C GLU A 126 15.24 -7.05 -16.03
N GLU A 127 16.25 -7.22 -16.89
CA GLU A 127 16.46 -8.47 -17.61
C GLU A 127 16.69 -9.61 -16.60
N ARG A 128 16.00 -10.71 -16.82
CA ARG A 128 16.05 -11.91 -15.97
C ARG A 128 16.51 -13.06 -16.84
N GLU A 129 17.63 -13.68 -16.45
CA GLU A 129 18.17 -14.90 -17.08
C GLU A 129 17.30 -16.14 -16.78
#